data_AF-A0A533Y8H9-F1
#
_entry.id   AF-A0A533Y8H9-F1
#
_cell.length_a   1.000
_cell.length_b   1.000
_cell.length_c   1.000
_cell.angle_alpha   90.00
_cell.angle_beta   90.00
_cell.angle_gamma   90.00
#
_symmetry.space_group_name_H-M   'P 1'
#
loop_
_entity.id
_entity.type
_entity.pdbx_description
1 polymer ?
#
loop_
_entity_poly.entity_id
_entity_poly.type
_entity_poly.pdbx_seq_one_letter_code
_entity_poly.pdbx_strand_id
1 'polypeptide(L)' 'MSRPGKATLAKRDREKAKRAKQQEKEARRAQRKAEKAVRPRPTGGEDPDLAGMRPGPQAPLF' A
#
# COMPACT_ATOMS: atom_id res chain seq x y z
N MET A 1 20.34 -33.94 22.09
CA MET A 1 19.10 -33.55 21.39
C MET A 1 19.38 -33.47 19.89
N SER A 2 18.59 -34.16 19.06
CA SER A 2 18.78 -34.21 17.59
C SER A 2 18.61 -32.83 16.95
N ARG A 3 19.48 -32.46 16.01
CA ARG A 3 19.38 -31.17 15.30
C ARG A 3 18.22 -31.25 14.30
N PRO A 4 17.38 -30.21 14.21
CA PRO A 4 16.28 -30.20 13.25
C PRO A 4 16.81 -30.33 11.81
N GLY A 5 16.17 -31.19 11.02
CA GLY A 5 16.54 -31.40 9.61
C GLY A 5 16.35 -30.14 8.76
N LYS A 6 17.05 -30.08 7.62
CA LYS A 6 17.05 -28.90 6.71
C LYS A 6 15.65 -28.43 6.30
N ALA A 7 14.71 -29.36 6.10
CA ALA A 7 13.33 -29.04 5.73
C ALA A 7 12.56 -28.25 6.81
N THR A 8 12.79 -28.53 8.10
CA THR A 8 12.10 -27.83 9.19
C THR A 8 12.67 -26.43 9.42
N LEU A 9 13.98 -26.25 9.18
CA LEU A 9 14.64 -24.95 9.16
C LEU A 9 14.09 -24.06 8.03
N ALA A 10 14.01 -24.59 6.81
CA ALA A 10 13.47 -23.84 5.67
C ALA A 10 11.99 -23.42 5.88
N LYS A 11 11.17 -24.27 6.51
CA LYS A 11 9.79 -23.92 6.89
C LYS A 11 9.77 -22.76 7.90
N ARG A 12 10.61 -22.83 8.93
CA ARG A 12 10.74 -21.78 9.96
C ARG A 12 11.16 -20.44 9.34
N ASP A 13 12.11 -20.45 8.42
CA ASP A 13 12.58 -19.23 7.76
C ASP A 13 11.50 -18.62 6.86
N ARG A 14 10.77 -19.46 6.11
CA ARG A 14 9.62 -19.02 5.32
C ARG A 14 8.52 -18.39 6.19
N GLU A 15 8.22 -18.97 7.35
CA GLU A 15 7.24 -18.40 8.29
C GLU A 15 7.71 -17.08 8.89
N LYS A 16 8.99 -16.98 9.29
CA LYS A 16 9.58 -15.72 9.75
C LYS A 16 9.49 -14.62 8.70
N ALA A 17 9.84 -14.93 7.44
CA ALA A 17 9.77 -13.98 6.33
C ALA A 17 8.32 -13.50 6.07
N LYS A 18 7.34 -14.41 6.15
CA LYS A 18 5.91 -14.04 6.03
C LYS A 18 5.48 -13.08 7.15
N ARG A 19 5.86 -13.37 8.40
CA ARG A 19 5.53 -12.52 9.56
C ARG A 19 6.19 -11.15 9.44
N ALA A 20 7.47 -11.09 9.07
CA ALA A 20 8.18 -9.81 8.86
C ALA A 20 7.49 -8.95 7.78
N LYS A 21 7.12 -9.56 6.64
CA LYS A 21 6.41 -8.85 5.56
C LYS A 21 5.02 -8.37 5.99
N GLN A 22 4.32 -9.10 6.85
CA GLN A 22 3.03 -8.67 7.39
C GLN A 22 3.21 -7.45 8.32
N GLN A 23 4.16 -7.52 9.25
CA GLN A 23 4.49 -6.41 10.15
C GLN A 23 4.90 -5.15 9.39
N GLU A 24 5.74 -5.28 8.36
CA GLU A 24 6.16 -4.15 7.51
C GLU A 24 4.95 -3.52 6.79
N LYS A 25 4.05 -4.34 6.25
CA LYS A 25 2.82 -3.86 5.60
C LYS A 25 1.91 -3.12 6.59
N GLU A 26 1.79 -3.63 7.80
CA GLU A 26 0.99 -3.00 8.87
C GLU A 26 1.60 -1.67 9.29
N ALA A 27 2.92 -1.61 9.49
CA ALA A 27 3.64 -0.37 9.77
C ALA A 27 3.45 0.66 8.66
N ARG A 28 3.60 0.26 7.38
CA ARG A 28 3.38 1.14 6.23
C ARG A 28 1.93 1.64 6.14
N ARG A 29 0.95 0.80 6.49
CA ARG A 29 -0.46 1.20 6.55
C ARG A 29 -0.71 2.21 7.67
N ALA A 30 -0.12 2.00 8.85
CA ALA A 30 -0.21 2.93 9.97
C ALA A 30 0.40 4.30 9.62
N GLN A 31 1.59 4.30 9.00
CA GLN A 31 2.24 5.52 8.50
C GLN A 31 1.34 6.28 7.51
N ARG A 32 0.85 5.61 6.47
CA ARG A 32 -0.08 6.23 5.49
C ARG A 32 -1.35 6.78 6.14
N LYS A 33 -1.88 6.09 7.16
CA LYS A 33 -3.07 6.56 7.89
C LYS A 33 -2.74 7.82 8.69
N ALA A 34 -1.59 7.87 9.37
CA ALA A 34 -1.13 9.03 10.10
C ALA A 34 -0.87 10.23 9.15
N GLU A 35 -0.14 10.00 8.05
CA GLU A 35 0.09 11.02 7.01
C GLU A 35 -1.22 11.56 6.44
N LYS A 36 -2.19 10.68 6.13
CA LYS A 36 -3.51 11.11 5.63
C LYS A 36 -4.30 11.91 6.66
N ALA A 37 -4.16 11.61 7.95
CA ALA A 37 -4.85 12.35 9.01
C ALA A 37 -4.27 13.76 9.18
N VAL A 38 -2.95 13.92 9.02
CA VAL A 38 -2.25 15.22 9.12
C VAL A 38 -2.38 16.03 7.83
N ARG A 39 -2.42 15.36 6.67
CA ARG A 39 -2.47 16.04 5.38
C ARG A 39 -3.75 16.90 5.30
N PRO A 40 -3.63 18.23 5.11
CA PRO A 40 -4.79 19.07 4.91
C PRO A 40 -5.55 18.56 3.68
N ARG A 41 -6.85 18.30 3.84
CA ARG A 41 -7.70 18.08 2.67
C ARG A 41 -7.73 19.40 1.89
N PRO A 42 -7.54 19.38 0.56
CA PRO A 42 -7.75 20.58 -0.24
C PRO A 42 -9.19 21.04 -0.01
N THR A 43 -9.34 22.21 0.60
CA THR A 43 -10.63 22.86 0.84
C THR A 43 -11.05 23.53 -0.45
N GLY A 44 -11.88 22.84 -1.25
CA GLY A 44 -12.76 23.49 -2.23
C GLY A 44 -12.13 24.10 -3.49
N GLY A 45 -10.92 23.71 -3.89
CA GLY A 45 -10.39 24.00 -5.23
C GLY A 45 -10.32 22.72 -6.04
N GLU A 46 -10.92 22.70 -7.24
CA GLU A 46 -10.58 21.68 -8.24
C GLU A 46 -9.07 21.64 -8.42
N ASP A 47 -8.50 20.45 -8.50
CA ASP A 47 -7.09 20.29 -8.82
C ASP A 47 -6.87 20.89 -10.22
N PRO A 48 -5.97 21.87 -10.39
CA PRO A 48 -5.75 22.53 -11.67
C PRO A 48 -5.42 21.55 -12.80
N ASP A 49 -4.83 20.40 -12.48
CA ASP A 49 -4.50 19.36 -13.47
C ASP A 49 -5.74 18.54 -13.88
N LEU A 50 -6.77 18.45 -13.02
CA LEU A 50 -8.02 17.73 -13.27
C LEU A 50 -9.20 18.64 -13.61
N ALA A 51 -9.04 19.96 -13.44
CA ALA A 51 -10.05 20.95 -13.73
C ALA A 51 -10.46 20.87 -15.22
N GLY A 52 -11.77 20.71 -15.47
CA GLY A 52 -12.32 20.59 -16.81
C GLY A 52 -12.25 19.20 -17.45
N MET A 53 -11.72 18.16 -16.76
CA MET A 53 -11.84 16.79 -17.24
C MET A 53 -13.29 16.31 -17.16
N ARG A 54 -13.83 15.85 -18.29
CA ARG A 54 -15.15 15.23 -18.35
C ARG A 54 -15.00 13.71 -18.28
N PRO A 55 -15.54 13.04 -17.25
CA PRO A 55 -15.57 11.58 -17.23
C PRO A 55 -16.50 11.08 -18.33
N GLY A 56 -16.00 10.23 -19.21
CA GLY A 56 -16.77 9.67 -20.33
C GLY A 56 -15.91 9.46 -21.57
N PRO A 57 -16.47 8.84 -22.62
CA PRO A 57 -15.80 8.76 -23.91
C PRO A 57 -15.56 10.16 -24.46
N GLN A 58 -14.38 10.37 -25.04
CA GLN A 58 -14.05 11.59 -25.78
C GLN A 58 -15.10 11.78 -26.88
N ALA A 59 -15.67 12.98 -26.98
CA ALA A 59 -16.60 13.28 -28.06
C ALA A 59 -15.91 13.04 -29.42
N PRO A 60 -16.57 12.39 -30.39
CA PRO A 60 -15.99 12.22 -31.71
C PRO A 60 -15.63 13.60 -32.26
N LEU A 61 -14.40 13.72 -32.76
CA LEU A 61 -14.08 14.80 -33.67
C LEU A 61 -14.90 14.48 -34.92
N PHE A 62 -15.74 15.41 -35.36
CA PHE A 62 -16.64 15.35 -36.52
C PHE A 62 -18.03 14.74 -36.26
#